data_AF-A0A0R1TXK7-F1
#
_entry.id   AF-A0A0R1TXK7-F1
#
_cell.length_a   1.000
_cell.length_b   1.000
_cell.length_c   1.000
_cell.angle_alpha   90.00
_cell.angle_beta   90.00
_cell.angle_gamma   90.00
#
_symmetry.space_group_name_H-M   'P 1'
#
loop_
_entity.id
_entity.type
_entity.pdbx_description
1 polymer ?
#
loop_
_entity_poly.entity_id
_entity_poly.type
_entity_poly.pdbx_seq_one_letter_code
_entity_poly.pdbx_strand_id
1 'polypeptide(L)'
;MEKREVYENFEELEEKTMAVTQALATMKEEFTEILERNAELEIENQHLRERLQDLEEKNQDVKEGLSKSRQNLEKLYKEGFHVCNEMYGSRRVNDEPCIFCQDVIYGERA
;
A
#
# COMPACT_ATOMS: atom_id res chain seq x y z
N MET A 1 50.12 -48.31 -8.44
CA MET A 1 48.78 -48.27 -7.83
C MET A 1 48.45 -46.85 -7.39
N GLU A 2 49.27 -46.20 -6.55
CA GLU A 2 49.09 -44.78 -6.15
C GLU A 2 48.81 -43.80 -7.30
N LYS A 3 49.59 -43.85 -8.39
CA LYS A 3 49.35 -42.93 -9.53
C LYS A 3 47.98 -43.14 -10.18
N ARG A 4 47.43 -44.36 -10.16
CA ARG A 4 46.13 -44.67 -10.76
C ARG A 4 44.99 -44.13 -9.90
N GLU A 5 45.10 -44.33 -8.59
CA GLU A 5 44.16 -43.83 -7.57
C GLU A 5 44.07 -42.29 -7.56
N VAL A 6 45.21 -41.60 -7.73
CA VAL A 6 45.22 -40.13 -7.86
C VAL A 6 44.49 -39.66 -9.13
N TYR A 7 44.64 -40.39 -10.25
CA TYR A 7 43.91 -40.07 -11.48
C TYR A 7 42.41 -40.34 -11.34
N GLU A 8 42.01 -41.46 -10.74
CA GLU A 8 40.60 -41.78 -10.47
C GLU A 8 39.93 -40.73 -9.56
N ASN A 9 40.62 -40.29 -8.50
CA ASN A 9 40.13 -39.21 -7.63
C ASN A 9 40.02 -37.86 -8.36
N PHE A 10 40.89 -37.60 -9.33
CA PHE A 10 40.83 -36.38 -10.14
C PHE A 10 39.64 -36.41 -11.10
N GLU A 11 39.39 -37.54 -11.77
CA GLU A 11 38.19 -37.75 -12.61
C GLU A 11 36.90 -37.60 -11.79
N GLU A 12 36.85 -38.16 -10.58
CA GLU A 12 35.68 -38.00 -9.70
C GLU A 12 35.47 -36.53 -9.27
N LEU A 13 36.55 -35.79 -9.01
CA LEU A 13 36.47 -34.38 -8.68
C LEU A 13 36.02 -33.53 -9.88
N GLU A 14 36.45 -33.88 -11.09
CA GLU A 14 36.00 -33.26 -12.34
C GLU A 14 34.49 -33.46 -12.51
N GLU A 15 34.00 -34.69 -12.39
CA GLU A 15 32.57 -35.01 -12.50
C GLU A 15 31.73 -34.25 -11.45
N LYS A 16 32.20 -34.22 -10.19
CA LYS A 16 31.53 -33.45 -9.12
C LYS A 16 31.49 -31.96 -9.43
N THR A 17 32.58 -31.40 -9.97
CA THR A 17 32.64 -29.99 -10.34
C THR A 17 31.69 -29.68 -11.51
N MET A 18 31.59 -30.58 -12.48
CA MET A 18 30.60 -30.47 -13.56
C MET A 18 29.17 -30.53 -13.04
N ALA A 19 28.86 -31.43 -12.09
CA ALA A 19 27.55 -31.51 -11.47
C ALA A 19 27.19 -30.22 -10.70
N VAL A 20 28.14 -29.65 -9.96
CA VAL A 20 27.95 -28.39 -9.23
C VAL A 20 27.72 -27.22 -10.19
N THR A 21 28.48 -27.14 -11.29
CA THR A 21 28.30 -26.06 -12.28
C THR A 21 26.95 -26.16 -12.99
N GLN A 22 26.46 -27.37 -13.29
CA GLN A 22 25.10 -27.58 -13.80
C GLN A 22 24.03 -27.16 -12.77
N ALA A 23 24.18 -27.57 -11.51
CA ALA A 23 23.24 -27.18 -10.45
C ALA A 23 23.18 -25.65 -10.27
N LEU A 24 24.32 -24.95 -10.37
CA LEU A 24 24.38 -23.49 -10.33
C LEU A 24 23.68 -22.84 -11.53
N ALA A 25 23.80 -23.43 -12.72
CA ALA A 25 23.10 -22.94 -13.90
C ALA A 25 21.57 -23.04 -13.72
N THR A 26 21.07 -24.19 -13.27
CA THR A 26 19.64 -24.39 -12.97
C THR A 26 19.16 -23.43 -11.88
N MET A 27 19.91 -23.29 -10.79
CA MET A 27 19.54 -22.37 -9.70
C MET A 27 19.47 -20.91 -10.17
N LYS A 28 20.35 -20.50 -11.09
CA LYS A 28 20.30 -19.16 -11.67
C LYS A 28 19.02 -18.94 -12.49
N GLU A 29 18.58 -19.94 -13.25
CA GLU A 29 17.33 -19.87 -14.02
C GLU A 29 16.13 -19.72 -13.08
N GLU A 30 16.04 -20.58 -12.05
CA GLU A 30 14.99 -20.51 -11.03
C GLU A 30 14.97 -19.15 -10.30
N PHE A 31 16.16 -18.62 -9.96
CA PHE A 31 16.26 -17.32 -9.29
C PHE A 31 15.79 -16.17 -10.19
N THR A 32 16.04 -16.27 -11.50
CA THR A 32 15.57 -15.28 -12.47
C THR A 32 14.05 -15.28 -12.53
N GLU A 33 13.41 -16.45 -12.61
CA GLU A 33 11.96 -16.58 -12.61
C GLU A 33 11.34 -16.03 -11.31
N ILE A 34 11.96 -16.30 -10.16
CA ILE A 34 11.51 -15.75 -8.86
C ILE A 34 11.59 -14.23 -8.85
N LEU A 35 12.67 -13.64 -9.37
CA LEU A 35 12.83 -12.19 -9.43
C LEU A 35 11.79 -11.54 -10.34
N GLU A 36 11.52 -12.12 -11.51
CA GLU A 36 10.50 -11.63 -12.43
C GLU A 36 9.12 -11.66 -11.78
N ARG A 37 8.75 -12.79 -11.17
CA ARG A 37 7.47 -12.93 -10.46
C ARG A 37 7.34 -11.99 -9.27
N ASN A 38 8.44 -11.72 -8.56
CA ASN A 38 8.44 -10.77 -7.47
C ASN A 38 8.17 -9.34 -7.97
N ALA A 39 8.84 -8.91 -9.04
CA ALA A 39 8.62 -7.60 -9.64
C ALA A 39 7.17 -7.43 -10.12
N GLU A 40 6.59 -8.44 -10.75
CA GLU A 40 5.16 -8.45 -11.14
C GLU A 40 4.24 -8.27 -9.93
N LEU A 41 4.50 -9.00 -8.85
CA LEU A 41 3.71 -8.93 -7.62
C LEU A 41 3.85 -7.56 -6.92
N GLU A 42 5.04 -6.95 -6.93
CA GLU A 42 5.25 -5.61 -6.36
C GLU A 42 4.44 -4.56 -7.13
N ILE A 43 4.44 -4.63 -8.47
CA ILE A 43 3.64 -3.74 -9.33
C ILE A 43 2.15 -3.94 -9.08
N GLU A 44 1.68 -5.19 -9.03
CA GLU A 44 0.27 -5.48 -8.74
C GLU A 44 -0.13 -4.97 -7.35
N ASN A 45 0.73 -5.17 -6.33
CA ASN A 45 0.47 -4.68 -4.98
C ASN A 45 0.34 -3.15 -4.95
N GLN A 46 1.21 -2.44 -5.68
CA GLN A 46 1.14 -0.99 -5.80
C GLN A 46 -0.18 -0.54 -6.44
N HIS A 47 -0.58 -1.14 -7.57
CA HIS A 47 -1.85 -0.82 -8.22
C HIS A 47 -3.06 -1.13 -7.34
N LEU A 48 -3.02 -2.23 -6.57
CA LEU A 48 -4.09 -2.56 -5.62
C LEU A 48 -4.20 -1.52 -4.50
N ARG A 49 -3.07 -1.02 -3.98
CA ARG A 49 -3.06 0.04 -2.96
C ARG A 49 -3.63 1.34 -3.48
N GLU A 50 -3.23 1.75 -4.69
CA GLU A 50 -3.78 2.95 -5.35
C GLU A 50 -5.29 2.82 -5.55
N ARG A 51 -5.76 1.66 -6.03
CA ARG A 51 -7.18 1.41 -6.21
C ARG A 51 -7.96 1.39 -4.89
N LEU A 52 -7.36 0.88 -3.81
CA LEU A 52 -7.96 0.93 -2.49
C LEU A 52 -8.08 2.38 -2.00
N GLN A 53 -7.05 3.20 -2.19
CA GLN A 53 -7.09 4.61 -1.84
C GLN A 53 -8.21 5.35 -2.62
N ASP A 54 -8.30 5.14 -3.94
CA ASP A 54 -9.37 5.73 -4.76
C ASP A 54 -10.78 5.34 -4.26
N LEU A 55 -10.94 4.10 -3.80
CA LEU A 55 -12.20 3.61 -3.25
C LEU A 55 -12.48 4.17 -1.86
N GLU A 56 -11.46 4.40 -1.03
CA GLU A 56 -11.61 5.05 0.26
C GLU A 56 -12.02 6.52 0.10
N GLU A 57 -11.41 7.24 -0.85
CA GLU A 57 -11.77 8.62 -1.21
C GLU A 57 -13.22 8.68 -1.73
N LYS A 58 -13.61 7.77 -2.64
CA LYS A 58 -15.00 7.69 -3.14
C LYS A 58 -16.00 7.26 -2.05
N ASN A 59 -15.59 6.42 -1.10
CA ASN A 59 -16.46 6.02 0.01
C ASN A 59 -16.63 7.13 1.06
N GLN A 60 -15.69 8.07 1.19
CA GLN A 60 -15.92 9.28 1.98
C GLN A 60 -17.05 10.13 1.35
N ASP A 61 -17.05 10.28 0.03
CA ASP A 61 -18.11 10.98 -0.70
C ASP A 61 -19.50 10.31 -0.59
N VAL A 62 -19.54 8.97 -0.47
CA VAL A 62 -20.81 8.19 -0.41
C VAL A 62 -21.29 7.98 1.04
N LYS A 63 -20.41 7.89 2.03
CA LYS A 63 -20.80 7.71 3.44
C LYS A 63 -21.48 8.93 4.04
N GLU A 64 -21.25 10.12 3.51
CA GLU A 64 -21.74 11.33 4.15
C GLU A 64 -23.24 11.56 3.90
N GLY A 65 -23.88 11.12 2.81
CA GLY A 65 -25.32 11.38 2.59
C GLY A 65 -25.72 12.88 2.62
N LEU A 66 -24.72 13.75 2.70
CA LEU A 66 -24.81 15.19 2.80
C LEU A 66 -24.80 15.77 1.38
N SER A 67 -25.54 16.86 1.19
CA SER A 67 -25.42 17.62 -0.05
C SER A 67 -24.00 18.17 -0.20
N LYS A 68 -23.56 18.43 -1.44
CA LYS A 68 -22.24 19.02 -1.74
C LYS A 68 -21.94 20.30 -0.92
N SER A 69 -22.96 21.09 -0.64
CA SER A 69 -22.86 22.27 0.23
C SER A 69 -22.53 21.91 1.68
N ARG A 70 -23.12 20.84 2.22
CA ARG A 70 -22.87 20.35 3.57
C ARG A 70 -21.51 19.65 3.70
N GLN A 71 -21.07 18.92 2.68
CA GLN A 71 -19.71 18.36 2.61
C GLN A 71 -18.65 19.48 2.69
N ASN A 72 -18.86 20.60 2.01
CA ASN A 72 -17.97 21.77 2.12
C ASN A 72 -17.93 22.35 3.54
N LEU A 73 -19.08 22.43 4.22
CA LEU A 73 -19.13 22.91 5.61
C LEU A 73 -18.45 21.91 6.56
N GLU A 74 -18.60 20.62 6.33
CA GLU A 74 -17.89 19.58 7.09
C GLU A 74 -16.37 19.69 6.92
N LYS A 75 -15.90 19.97 5.70
CA LYS A 75 -14.47 20.19 5.43
C LYS A 75 -13.92 21.39 6.21
N LEU A 76 -14.59 22.55 6.13
CA LEU A 76 -14.20 23.75 6.89
C LEU A 76 -14.22 23.50 8.42
N TYR A 77 -15.17 22.70 8.89
CA TYR A 77 -15.21 22.26 10.27
C TYR A 77 -14.03 21.34 10.61
N LYS A 78 -13.69 20.35 9.79
CA LYS A 78 -12.50 19.48 10.00
C LYS A 78 -11.18 20.28 9.97
N GLU A 79 -11.13 21.40 9.25
CA GLU A 79 -9.98 22.33 9.22
C GLU A 79 -9.87 23.24 10.47
N GLY A 80 -10.84 23.16 11.39
CA GLY A 80 -10.80 23.86 12.68
C GLY A 80 -11.54 25.20 12.69
N PHE A 81 -12.44 25.46 11.73
CA PHE A 81 -13.28 26.67 11.73
C PHE A 81 -14.70 26.39 12.24
N HIS A 82 -15.31 27.41 12.83
CA HIS A 82 -16.73 27.39 13.13
C HIS A 82 -17.55 27.71 11.87
N VAL A 83 -18.60 26.91 11.63
CA VAL A 83 -19.55 27.10 10.51
C VAL A 83 -20.97 27.44 10.98
N CYS A 84 -21.18 27.56 12.29
CA CYS A 84 -22.43 28.04 12.88
C CYS A 84 -22.52 29.57 12.84
N ASN A 85 -23.73 30.12 12.88
CA ASN A 85 -23.97 31.56 12.83
C ASN A 85 -23.28 32.32 13.98
N GLU A 86 -23.18 31.72 15.16
CA GLU A 86 -22.64 32.37 16.35
C GLU A 86 -21.16 32.75 16.19
N MET A 87 -20.37 31.86 15.60
CA MET A 87 -18.91 31.96 15.60
C MET A 87 -18.31 31.85 14.19
N TYR A 88 -19.11 32.06 13.15
CA TYR A 88 -18.75 31.78 11.75
C TYR A 88 -17.36 32.30 11.36
N GLY A 89 -16.52 31.41 10.84
CA GLY A 89 -15.18 31.73 10.34
C GLY A 89 -14.11 31.93 11.42
N SER A 90 -14.46 31.90 12.71
CA SER A 90 -13.47 31.88 13.78
C SER A 90 -12.86 30.49 13.96
N ARG A 91 -11.63 30.42 14.47
CA ARG A 91 -10.93 29.17 14.72
C ARG A 91 -11.42 28.54 16.03
N ARG A 92 -11.70 27.24 16.03
CA ARG A 92 -12.04 26.50 17.24
C ARG A 92 -10.85 26.48 18.18
N VAL A 93 -11.12 26.71 19.46
CA VAL A 93 -10.09 26.62 20.51
C VAL A 93 -9.87 25.14 20.82
N ASN A 94 -8.62 24.68 20.73
CA ASN A 94 -8.22 23.29 21.01
C ASN A 94 -9.00 22.22 20.22
N ASP A 95 -9.52 22.58 19.03
CA ASP A 95 -10.35 21.70 18.21
C ASP A 95 -11.60 21.14 18.91
N GLU A 96 -12.08 21.79 19.98
CA GLU A 96 -13.24 21.32 20.75
C GLU A 96 -14.50 21.18 19.87
N PRO A 97 -15.32 20.14 20.09
CA PRO A 97 -16.51 19.91 19.28
C PRO A 97 -17.58 20.98 19.54
N CYS A 98 -18.12 21.57 18.47
CA CYS A 98 -19.17 22.59 18.55
C CYS A 98 -20.51 22.00 18.11
N ILE A 99 -21.46 21.90 19.04
CA ILE A 99 -22.79 21.28 18.79
C ILE A 99 -23.59 22.03 17.71
N PHE A 100 -23.49 23.36 17.66
CA PHE A 100 -24.16 24.16 16.63
C PHE A 100 -23.59 23.93 15.24
N CYS A 101 -22.28 23.66 15.12
CA CYS A 101 -21.68 23.32 13.83
C CYS A 101 -22.15 21.94 13.38
N GLN A 102 -22.24 20.98 14.30
CA GLN A 102 -22.75 19.64 14.01
C GLN A 102 -24.21 19.65 13.54
N ASP A 103 -25.08 20.47 14.15
CA ASP A 103 -26.48 20.62 13.72
C ASP A 103 -26.59 21.25 12.31
N VAL A 104 -25.77 22.25 12.00
CA VAL A 104 -25.73 22.85 10.66
C VAL A 104 -25.32 21.82 9.60
N ILE A 105 -24.32 20.99 9.91
CA ILE A 105 -23.77 20.00 8.99
C ILE A 105 -24.73 18.80 8.87
N TYR A 106 -25.07 18.14 9.97
CA TYR A 106 -25.75 16.84 9.97
C TYR A 106 -27.23 16.89 10.39
N GLY A 107 -27.74 18.03 10.87
CA GLY A 107 -29.13 18.14 11.32
C GLY A 107 -30.12 17.92 10.18
N GLU A 108 -31.20 17.20 10.44
CA GLU A 108 -32.30 17.06 9.48
C GLU A 108 -33.15 18.34 9.54
N ARG A 109 -33.14 19.13 8.45
CA ARG A 109 -34.16 20.16 8.27
C ARG A 109 -35.36 19.50 7.63
N ALA A 110 -36.41 19.28 8.43
CA ALA A 110 -37.75 18.95 7.94
C ALA A 110 -38.33 20.10 7.10
#